data_AF-A0A520A1J8-F1
#
_entry.id   AF-A0A520A1J8-F1
#
_cell.length_a   1.000
_cell.length_b   1.000
_cell.length_c   1.000
_cell.angle_alpha   90.00
_cell.angle_beta   90.00
_cell.angle_gamma   90.00
#
_symmetry.space_group_name_H-M   'P 1'
#
loop_
_entity.id
_entity.type
_entity.pdbx_description
1 polymer ?
#
loop_
_entity_poly.entity_id
_entity_poly.type
_entity_poly.pdbx_seq_one_letter_code
_entity_poly.pdbx_strand_id
1 'polypeptide(L)'
;MQHHYQSSRLATRTRLLLLAALLGGASLPAGAQALNYFAVNAQVANTTYTDLGTTGTAITTANTDDANSAAQPLGFTFAYGGASYSQFVLNTNGYLKLGNAGPVAPYFSNGAQDSGGGPLNSADTNLLLPFNADLEAGASPTEYRVATTGAVGSRITTIQWKNVSDKARAASQSNATVVPKQYTSLNFQVRLYEGSNNV
;
A
#
# COMPACT_ATOMS: atom_id res chain seq x y z
N MET A 1 12.56 -24.59 -70.98
CA MET A 1 12.93 -25.19 -69.68
C MET A 1 12.13 -24.51 -68.59
N GLN A 2 11.03 -25.11 -68.13
CA GLN A 2 10.27 -24.65 -66.98
C GLN A 2 10.51 -25.64 -65.83
N HIS A 3 11.21 -25.20 -64.78
CA HIS A 3 11.38 -25.98 -63.57
C HIS A 3 10.17 -25.77 -62.65
N HIS A 4 9.43 -26.85 -62.40
CA HIS A 4 8.39 -26.88 -61.38
C HIS A 4 9.02 -27.13 -60.01
N TYR A 5 8.78 -26.23 -59.06
CA TYR A 5 9.19 -26.39 -57.66
C TYR A 5 8.12 -27.20 -56.92
N GLN A 6 8.43 -28.44 -56.54
CA GLN A 6 7.57 -29.23 -55.64
C GLN A 6 8.02 -29.02 -54.19
N SER A 7 7.27 -28.24 -53.43
CA SER A 7 7.47 -28.14 -51.97
C SER A 7 6.96 -29.42 -51.29
N SER A 8 7.82 -30.05 -50.50
CA SER A 8 7.52 -31.33 -49.85
C SER A 8 6.48 -31.15 -48.73
N ARG A 9 5.34 -31.82 -48.88
CA ARG A 9 4.23 -31.80 -47.91
C ARG A 9 4.62 -32.34 -46.52
N LEU A 10 5.78 -32.99 -46.39
CA LEU A 10 6.29 -33.51 -45.12
C LEU A 10 6.87 -32.42 -44.21
N ALA A 11 7.55 -31.41 -44.76
CA ALA A 11 8.17 -30.34 -43.97
C ALA A 11 7.15 -29.44 -43.24
N THR A 12 5.94 -29.32 -43.80
CA THR A 12 4.84 -28.56 -43.19
C THR A 12 4.21 -29.29 -42.01
N ARG A 13 4.15 -30.64 -42.06
CA ARG A 13 3.48 -31.45 -41.02
C ARG A 13 4.30 -31.57 -39.74
N THR A 14 5.62 -31.66 -39.83
CA THR A 14 6.52 -31.67 -38.66
C THR A 14 6.57 -30.32 -37.95
N ARG A 15 6.48 -29.20 -38.69
CA ARG A 15 6.38 -27.86 -38.09
C ARG A 15 5.07 -27.64 -37.33
N LEU A 16 3.94 -28.18 -37.83
CA LEU A 16 2.66 -28.12 -37.12
C LEU A 16 2.65 -28.94 -35.83
N LEU A 17 3.31 -30.10 -35.81
CA LEU A 17 3.40 -30.96 -34.61
C LEU A 17 4.29 -30.37 -33.52
N LEU A 18 5.38 -29.68 -33.89
CA LEU A 18 6.25 -28.98 -32.94
C LEU A 18 5.57 -27.74 -32.33
N LEU A 19 4.74 -27.03 -33.11
CA LEU A 19 3.97 -25.89 -32.59
C LEU A 19 2.85 -26.35 -31.64
N ALA A 20 2.17 -27.46 -31.95
CA ALA A 20 1.15 -28.04 -31.06
C ALA A 20 1.74 -28.58 -29.74
N ALA A 21 2.95 -29.14 -29.76
CA ALA A 21 3.65 -29.57 -28.56
C ALA A 21 4.12 -28.40 -27.68
N LEU A 22 4.51 -27.26 -28.28
CA LEU A 22 4.85 -26.05 -27.52
C LEU A 22 3.63 -25.38 -26.88
N LEU A 23 2.45 -25.46 -27.50
CA LEU A 23 1.22 -24.89 -26.94
C LEU A 23 0.52 -25.80 -25.92
N GLY A 24 0.75 -27.12 -25.96
CA GLY A 24 0.10 -28.08 -25.04
C GLY A 24 0.84 -28.34 -23.72
N GLY A 25 2.12 -27.96 -23.61
CA GLY A 25 3.01 -28.38 -22.51
C GLY A 25 3.17 -27.40 -21.35
N ALA A 26 2.59 -26.20 -21.40
CA ALA A 26 2.80 -25.18 -20.38
C ALA A 26 1.49 -24.50 -19.97
N SER A 27 0.50 -25.29 -19.53
CA SER A 27 -0.44 -24.76 -18.55
C SER A 27 0.30 -24.68 -17.21
N LEU A 28 1.11 -23.63 -17.03
CA LEU A 28 1.48 -23.22 -15.69
C LEU A 28 0.17 -23.06 -14.93
N PRO A 29 0.01 -23.63 -13.72
CA PRO A 29 -1.17 -23.31 -12.93
C PRO A 29 -1.18 -21.78 -12.81
N ALA A 30 -2.22 -21.16 -13.36
CA ALA A 30 -2.55 -19.80 -12.99
C ALA A 30 -2.78 -19.88 -11.49
N GLY A 31 -1.77 -19.51 -10.71
CA GLY A 31 -1.95 -19.33 -9.28
C GLY A 31 -2.98 -18.24 -9.16
N ALA A 32 -4.23 -18.63 -8.89
CA ALA A 32 -5.20 -17.71 -8.35
C ALA A 32 -4.50 -17.11 -7.14
N GLN A 33 -4.06 -15.86 -7.25
CA GLN A 33 -3.60 -15.11 -6.10
C GLN A 33 -4.84 -14.99 -5.24
N ALA A 34 -5.01 -15.92 -4.30
CA ALA A 34 -5.98 -15.74 -3.25
C ALA A 34 -5.71 -14.34 -2.70
N LEU A 35 -6.75 -13.50 -2.58
CA LEU A 35 -6.60 -12.28 -1.80
C LEU A 35 -6.19 -12.75 -0.40
N ASN A 36 -4.90 -12.72 -0.13
CA ASN A 36 -4.31 -13.30 1.07
C ASN A 36 -4.51 -12.38 2.29
N TYR A 37 -5.37 -11.38 2.15
CA TYR A 37 -5.93 -10.59 3.21
C TYR A 37 -7.41 -10.37 2.90
N PHE A 38 -8.30 -10.84 3.78
CA PHE A 38 -9.73 -10.74 3.53
C PHE A 38 -10.22 -9.35 3.94
N ALA A 39 -11.13 -8.77 3.15
CA ALA A 39 -11.72 -7.47 3.45
C ALA A 39 -12.37 -7.40 4.85
N VAL A 40 -12.86 -8.53 5.38
CA VAL A 40 -13.42 -8.63 6.74
C VAL A 40 -12.39 -8.31 7.84
N ASN A 41 -11.10 -8.49 7.56
CA ASN A 41 -10.01 -8.16 8.48
C ASN A 41 -9.64 -6.67 8.42
N ALA A 42 -10.18 -5.87 7.49
CA ALA A 42 -10.02 -4.41 7.47
C ALA A 42 -11.32 -3.76 7.95
N GLN A 43 -11.26 -3.04 9.06
CA GLN A 43 -12.46 -2.44 9.68
C GLN A 43 -12.26 -0.96 9.97
N VAL A 44 -13.29 -0.17 9.67
CA VAL A 44 -13.34 1.22 10.13
C VAL A 44 -14.04 1.25 11.48
N ALA A 45 -13.30 1.62 12.52
CA ALA A 45 -13.83 1.74 13.87
C ALA A 45 -14.18 3.21 14.19
N ASN A 46 -15.46 3.49 14.42
CA ASN A 46 -15.94 4.80 14.88
C ASN A 46 -15.79 4.94 16.40
N THR A 47 -14.56 4.85 16.89
CA THR A 47 -14.23 5.02 18.31
C THR A 47 -13.63 6.40 18.58
N THR A 48 -13.69 6.87 19.81
CA THR A 48 -13.02 8.11 20.22
C THR A 48 -11.52 8.03 19.94
N TYR A 49 -11.01 8.98 19.15
CA TYR A 49 -9.58 9.17 18.97
C TYR A 49 -8.94 9.46 20.34
N THR A 50 -7.98 8.61 20.72
CA THR A 50 -7.22 8.77 21.96
C THR A 50 -5.76 9.03 21.58
N ASP A 51 -5.29 10.24 21.84
CA ASP A 51 -3.92 10.63 21.54
C ASP A 51 -2.91 9.74 22.29
N LEU A 52 -1.90 9.24 21.59
CA LEU A 52 -0.80 8.49 22.18
C LEU A 52 0.10 9.37 23.08
N GLY A 53 0.03 10.70 22.97
CA GLY A 53 0.75 11.63 23.84
C GLY A 53 2.23 11.25 24.02
N THR A 54 2.74 11.34 25.24
CA THR A 54 4.13 10.94 25.56
C THR A 54 4.31 9.45 25.81
N THR A 55 3.23 8.66 25.88
CA THR A 55 3.32 7.20 26.08
C THR A 55 3.64 6.47 24.79
N GLY A 56 3.28 7.05 23.63
CA GLY A 56 3.75 6.59 22.32
C GLY A 56 5.15 7.07 21.99
N THR A 57 5.92 6.20 21.32
CA THR A 57 7.22 6.55 20.76
C THR A 57 7.03 7.43 19.52
N ALA A 58 7.79 8.53 19.44
CA ALA A 58 7.76 9.41 18.27
C ALA A 58 8.38 8.72 17.06
N ILE A 59 7.70 8.81 15.91
CA ILE A 59 8.21 8.37 14.61
C ILE A 59 8.75 9.61 13.90
N THR A 60 10.06 9.62 13.63
CA THR A 60 10.71 10.72 12.92
C THR A 60 10.66 10.52 11.41
N THR A 61 10.46 11.63 10.71
CA THR A 61 10.51 11.76 9.24
C THR A 61 11.41 12.96 8.91
N ALA A 62 11.92 13.04 7.68
CA ALA A 62 12.78 14.16 7.26
C ALA A 62 12.05 15.52 7.27
N ASN A 63 10.74 15.50 7.06
CA ASN A 63 9.82 16.62 7.11
C ASN A 63 8.39 16.07 7.38
N THR A 64 7.36 16.92 7.34
CA THR A 64 5.95 16.52 7.49
C THR A 64 5.18 16.46 6.17
N ASP A 65 5.89 16.37 5.04
CA ASP A 65 5.33 16.45 3.69
C ASP A 65 6.16 15.63 2.67
N ASP A 66 5.54 14.62 2.06
CA ASP A 66 6.19 13.72 1.10
C ASP A 66 7.43 12.98 1.64
N ALA A 67 7.38 12.53 2.89
CA ALA A 67 8.47 11.81 3.53
C ALA A 67 8.08 10.43 4.08
N ASN A 68 9.10 9.59 4.17
CA ASN A 68 9.05 8.29 4.83
C ASN A 68 9.80 8.35 6.16
N SER A 69 9.36 7.55 7.13
CA SER A 69 10.14 7.26 8.34
C SER A 69 11.23 6.21 8.06
N ALA A 70 12.14 6.02 9.00
CA ALA A 70 12.86 4.74 9.10
C ALA A 70 11.88 3.60 9.47
N ALA A 71 12.28 2.35 9.24
CA ALA A 71 11.50 1.18 9.64
C ALA A 71 11.24 1.15 11.15
N GLN A 72 9.98 1.03 11.53
CA GLN A 72 9.51 0.99 12.92
C GLN A 72 9.09 -0.45 13.30
N PRO A 73 9.38 -0.92 14.52
CA PRO A 73 8.95 -2.23 14.97
C PRO A 73 7.44 -2.26 15.26
N LEU A 74 6.78 -3.37 14.88
CA LEU A 74 5.41 -3.67 15.29
C LEU A 74 5.36 -4.21 16.73
N GLY A 75 6.38 -4.95 17.14
CA GLY A 75 6.43 -5.63 18.43
C GLY A 75 5.80 -7.03 18.43
N PHE A 76 5.20 -7.45 17.32
CA PHE A 76 4.77 -8.82 17.04
C PHE A 76 4.82 -9.10 15.53
N THR A 77 4.59 -10.35 15.14
CA THR A 77 4.49 -10.73 13.72
C THR A 77 3.06 -10.54 13.24
N PHE A 78 2.86 -9.70 12.23
CA PHE A 78 1.58 -9.42 11.59
C PHE A 78 1.53 -10.10 10.22
N ALA A 79 0.52 -10.93 9.99
CA ALA A 79 0.30 -11.58 8.71
C ALA A 79 -0.56 -10.71 7.79
N TYR A 80 -0.05 -10.40 6.60
CA TYR A 80 -0.75 -9.60 5.60
C TYR A 80 -0.39 -10.09 4.20
N GLY A 81 -1.38 -10.24 3.30
CA GLY A 81 -1.09 -10.57 1.90
C GLY A 81 -0.34 -11.90 1.70
N GLY A 82 -0.36 -12.81 2.68
CA GLY A 82 0.31 -14.12 2.61
C GLY A 82 1.78 -14.08 3.05
N ALA A 83 2.22 -12.94 3.57
CA ALA A 83 3.54 -12.75 4.14
C ALA A 83 3.44 -12.29 5.60
N SER A 84 4.56 -12.35 6.30
CA SER A 84 4.68 -11.99 7.71
C SER A 84 5.60 -10.80 7.88
N TYR A 85 5.15 -9.80 8.65
CA TYR A 85 5.84 -8.55 8.86
C TYR A 85 6.05 -8.31 10.35
N SER A 86 7.22 -7.83 10.73
CA SER A 86 7.54 -7.40 12.10
C SER A 86 7.83 -5.89 12.18
N GLN A 87 7.79 -5.21 11.04
CA GLN A 87 8.12 -3.81 10.90
C GLN A 87 7.20 -3.13 9.88
N PHE A 88 7.17 -1.81 9.91
CA PHE A 88 6.51 -0.97 8.91
C PHE A 88 7.32 0.30 8.66
N VAL A 89 7.04 0.96 7.55
CA VAL A 89 7.48 2.33 7.27
C VAL A 89 6.24 3.21 7.16
N LEU A 90 6.24 4.33 7.88
CA LEU A 90 5.20 5.34 7.81
C LEU A 90 5.52 6.32 6.68
N ASN A 91 4.51 6.69 5.91
CA ASN A 91 4.57 7.83 5.00
C ASN A 91 3.70 8.98 5.55
N THR A 92 4.17 10.21 5.38
CA THR A 92 3.48 11.43 5.85
C THR A 92 2.10 11.62 5.20
N ASN A 93 1.87 11.05 4.01
CA ASN A 93 0.63 11.08 3.23
C ASN A 93 -0.44 10.06 3.69
N GLY A 94 -0.34 9.61 4.96
CA GLY A 94 -1.41 8.89 5.63
C GLY A 94 -1.55 7.43 5.23
N TYR A 95 -0.40 6.75 5.09
CA TYR A 95 -0.35 5.31 4.86
C TYR A 95 0.93 4.67 5.37
N LEU A 96 0.90 3.34 5.48
CA LEU A 96 2.02 2.50 5.89
C LEU A 96 2.40 1.57 4.74
N LYS A 97 3.67 1.21 4.67
CA LYS A 97 4.16 0.03 3.96
C LYS A 97 4.71 -0.96 4.96
N LEU A 98 4.16 -2.18 4.97
CA LEU A 98 4.66 -3.25 5.84
C LEU A 98 6.02 -3.76 5.34
N GLY A 99 6.95 -3.97 6.27
CA GLY A 99 8.33 -4.35 5.99
C GLY A 99 9.35 -3.28 6.37
N ASN A 100 10.58 -3.46 5.89
CA ASN A 100 11.73 -2.61 6.24
C ASN A 100 12.08 -1.58 5.16
N ALA A 101 11.47 -1.68 3.98
CA ALA A 101 11.70 -0.77 2.86
C ALA A 101 10.53 0.21 2.75
N GLY A 102 10.84 1.50 2.63
CA GLY A 102 9.84 2.54 2.43
C GLY A 102 9.11 2.41 1.09
N PRO A 103 7.93 3.04 0.96
CA PRO A 103 7.28 3.21 -0.33
C PRO A 103 8.15 4.10 -1.23
N VAL A 104 7.98 3.95 -2.53
CA VAL A 104 8.68 4.75 -3.55
C VAL A 104 7.72 5.77 -4.15
N ALA A 105 8.26 6.92 -4.55
CA ALA A 105 7.46 7.95 -5.23
C ALA A 105 6.83 7.38 -6.53
N PRO A 106 5.65 7.86 -6.94
CA PRO A 106 4.89 8.98 -6.37
C PRO A 106 4.17 8.62 -5.06
N TYR A 107 4.23 9.52 -4.06
CA TYR A 107 3.68 9.25 -2.73
C TYR A 107 2.19 9.53 -2.58
N PHE A 108 1.54 10.08 -3.61
CA PHE A 108 0.12 10.46 -3.60
C PHE A 108 -0.42 10.48 -5.05
N SER A 109 -1.75 10.47 -5.20
CA SER A 109 -2.43 10.49 -6.51
C SER A 109 -2.16 11.78 -7.29
N ASN A 110 -2.39 11.81 -8.60
CA ASN A 110 -2.12 13.01 -9.41
C ASN A 110 -3.09 14.18 -9.14
N GLY A 111 -4.31 13.89 -8.71
CA GLY A 111 -5.28 14.89 -8.25
C GLY A 111 -6.05 14.47 -6.99
N ALA A 112 -6.70 15.44 -6.36
CA ALA A 112 -7.42 15.27 -5.10
C ALA A 112 -8.63 14.33 -5.18
N GLN A 113 -9.20 14.15 -6.37
CA GLN A 113 -10.39 13.32 -6.59
C GLN A 113 -10.10 12.06 -7.42
N ASP A 114 -8.83 11.80 -7.74
CA ASP A 114 -8.46 10.60 -8.46
C ASP A 114 -8.64 9.37 -7.56
N SER A 115 -9.32 8.33 -8.06
CA SER A 115 -9.54 7.08 -7.33
C SER A 115 -8.34 6.13 -7.33
N GLY A 116 -7.18 6.58 -7.83
CA GLY A 116 -5.96 5.80 -7.99
C GLY A 116 -4.75 6.69 -8.29
N GLY A 117 -3.57 6.08 -8.44
CA GLY A 117 -2.31 6.84 -8.51
C GLY A 117 -1.53 6.78 -7.20
N GLY A 118 -0.40 7.49 -7.17
CA GLY A 118 0.50 7.46 -6.02
C GLY A 118 1.00 6.04 -5.72
N PRO A 119 0.98 5.62 -4.44
CA PRO A 119 1.52 4.32 -4.04
C PRO A 119 0.69 3.14 -4.56
N LEU A 120 -0.55 3.38 -5.07
CA LEU A 120 -1.38 2.33 -5.68
C LEU A 120 -0.99 2.00 -7.13
N ASN A 121 -0.29 2.92 -7.81
CA ASN A 121 0.19 2.72 -9.18
C ASN A 121 1.71 2.52 -9.25
N SER A 122 2.39 2.48 -8.09
CA SER A 122 3.81 2.15 -8.01
C SER A 122 4.01 0.62 -7.94
N ALA A 123 5.26 0.18 -7.88
CA ALA A 123 5.59 -1.23 -7.61
C ALA A 123 5.46 -1.58 -6.11
N ASP A 124 4.96 -0.66 -5.27
CA ASP A 124 4.77 -0.92 -3.86
C ASP A 124 3.68 -1.95 -3.61
N THR A 125 3.90 -2.76 -2.58
CA THR A 125 2.98 -3.80 -2.12
C THR A 125 2.90 -3.72 -0.60
N ASN A 126 1.89 -4.38 -0.03
CA ASN A 126 1.72 -4.50 1.44
C ASN A 126 1.44 -3.16 2.11
N LEU A 127 0.57 -2.37 1.47
CA LEU A 127 0.20 -1.04 1.89
C LEU A 127 -1.04 -1.07 2.77
N LEU A 128 -1.04 -0.27 3.84
CA LEU A 128 -2.21 0.05 4.64
C LEU A 128 -2.53 1.53 4.45
N LEU A 129 -3.68 1.83 3.84
CA LEU A 129 -4.02 3.13 3.27
C LEU A 129 -5.25 3.75 3.99
N PRO A 130 -5.17 4.06 5.30
CA PRO A 130 -6.31 4.56 6.07
C PRO A 130 -6.82 5.92 5.58
N PHE A 131 -5.95 6.73 4.96
CA PHE A 131 -6.30 8.03 4.40
C PHE A 131 -5.77 8.19 2.97
N ASN A 132 -4.46 7.96 2.75
CA ASN A 132 -3.81 7.98 1.44
C ASN A 132 -4.15 9.21 0.59
N ALA A 133 -3.81 10.40 1.10
CA ALA A 133 -3.99 11.67 0.43
C ALA A 133 -2.68 12.45 0.41
N ASP A 134 -2.58 13.46 -0.45
CA ASP A 134 -1.49 14.44 -0.38
C ASP A 134 -1.69 15.28 0.90
N LEU A 135 -0.89 14.99 1.94
CA LEU A 135 -1.02 15.59 3.27
C LEU A 135 0.16 16.51 3.57
N GLU A 136 -0.10 17.54 4.36
CA GLU A 136 0.90 18.46 4.90
C GLU A 136 0.68 18.70 6.40
N ALA A 137 1.56 19.51 6.99
CA ALA A 137 1.38 19.97 8.36
C ALA A 137 0.07 20.78 8.50
N GLY A 138 -0.74 20.41 9.48
CA GLY A 138 -1.93 21.14 9.91
C GLY A 138 -1.63 21.99 11.14
N ALA A 139 -2.31 21.69 12.26
CA ALA A 139 -2.04 22.36 13.53
C ALA A 139 -0.66 21.99 14.12
N SER A 140 -0.08 22.89 14.92
CA SER A 140 1.23 22.65 15.53
C SER A 140 1.12 22.03 16.94
N PRO A 141 1.93 21.01 17.28
CA PRO A 141 2.83 20.29 16.38
C PRO A 141 2.09 19.23 15.55
N THR A 142 2.48 19.08 14.29
CA THR A 142 2.19 17.87 13.50
C THR A 142 3.15 16.77 13.95
N GLU A 143 2.63 15.61 14.33
CA GLU A 143 3.47 14.51 14.85
C GLU A 143 2.93 13.13 14.50
N TYR A 144 3.85 12.17 14.45
CA TYR A 144 3.57 10.76 14.20
C TYR A 144 4.07 9.92 15.37
N ARG A 145 3.27 8.94 15.82
CA ARG A 145 3.62 8.12 17.00
C ARG A 145 3.19 6.67 16.82
N VAL A 146 3.87 5.77 17.53
CA VAL A 146 3.50 4.35 17.66
C VAL A 146 3.52 3.92 19.10
N ALA A 147 2.57 3.06 19.48
CA ALA A 147 2.58 2.33 20.75
C ALA A 147 2.09 0.90 20.53
N THR A 148 2.79 -0.07 21.13
CA THR A 148 2.34 -1.47 21.18
C THR A 148 1.96 -1.80 22.61
N THR A 149 0.70 -2.15 22.85
CA THR A 149 0.15 -2.39 24.19
C THR A 149 -0.58 -3.74 24.26
N GLY A 150 -0.84 -4.24 25.47
CA GLY A 150 -1.50 -5.53 25.70
C GLY A 150 -0.52 -6.67 26.02
N ALA A 151 -1.07 -7.86 26.24
CA ALA A 151 -0.31 -9.07 26.55
C ALA A 151 0.13 -9.81 25.27
N VAL A 152 1.25 -10.53 25.34
CA VAL A 152 1.74 -11.37 24.25
C VAL A 152 0.64 -12.32 23.75
N GLY A 153 0.42 -12.35 22.43
CA GLY A 153 -0.65 -13.10 21.78
C GLY A 153 -1.92 -12.29 21.52
N SER A 154 -2.03 -11.09 22.11
CA SER A 154 -3.18 -10.20 21.94
C SER A 154 -2.77 -8.71 22.01
N ARG A 155 -1.53 -8.37 21.64
CA ARG A 155 -1.07 -6.99 21.56
C ARG A 155 -1.77 -6.22 20.44
N ILE A 156 -1.82 -4.90 20.60
CA ILE A 156 -2.30 -3.96 19.59
C ILE A 156 -1.19 -2.95 19.33
N THR A 157 -0.77 -2.81 18.07
CA THR A 157 0.08 -1.70 17.64
C THR A 157 -0.79 -0.59 17.12
N THR A 158 -0.82 0.55 17.81
CA THR A 158 -1.50 1.77 17.36
C THR A 158 -0.47 2.70 16.72
N ILE A 159 -0.71 3.10 15.47
CA ILE A 159 0.08 4.08 14.73
C ILE A 159 -0.77 5.32 14.51
N GLN A 160 -0.23 6.51 14.77
CA GLN A 160 -0.96 7.77 14.81
C GLN A 160 -0.39 8.80 13.83
N TRP A 161 -1.30 9.50 13.14
CA TRP A 161 -1.06 10.80 12.52
C TRP A 161 -1.86 11.84 13.29
N LYS A 162 -1.17 12.87 13.78
CA LYS A 162 -1.77 13.96 14.54
C LYS A 162 -1.49 15.31 13.89
N ASN A 163 -2.53 16.12 13.85
CA ASN A 163 -2.56 17.47 13.33
C ASN A 163 -2.01 17.58 11.88
N VAL A 164 -2.44 16.67 11.01
CA VAL A 164 -2.15 16.73 9.57
C VAL A 164 -3.29 17.46 8.85
N SER A 165 -3.06 17.93 7.62
CA SER A 165 -4.06 18.60 6.80
C SER A 165 -3.97 18.07 5.37
N ASP A 166 -5.10 17.96 4.68
CA ASP A 166 -5.07 17.68 3.23
C ASP A 166 -4.63 18.91 2.45
N LYS A 167 -3.89 18.70 1.35
CA LYS A 167 -3.42 19.77 0.48
C LYS A 167 -4.52 20.22 -0.49
N ALA A 168 -4.65 21.54 -0.63
CA ALA A 168 -5.44 22.11 -1.72
C ALA A 168 -4.69 21.90 -3.05
N ARG A 169 -5.33 21.24 -4.01
CA ARG A 169 -4.70 20.85 -5.28
C ARG A 169 -5.73 20.61 -6.39
N ALA A 170 -5.26 20.43 -7.61
CA ALA A 170 -6.13 20.17 -8.76
C ALA A 170 -7.00 18.92 -8.54
N ALA A 171 -8.25 18.97 -9.02
CA ALA A 171 -9.20 17.87 -8.93
C ALA A 171 -8.66 16.59 -9.59
N SER A 172 -8.03 16.73 -10.75
CA SER A 172 -7.38 15.64 -11.51
C SER A 172 -6.32 16.20 -12.46
N GLN A 173 -5.56 15.33 -13.13
CA GLN A 173 -4.57 15.75 -14.13
C GLN A 173 -5.18 16.53 -15.31
N SER A 174 -6.43 16.26 -15.67
CA SER A 174 -7.15 16.93 -16.76
C SER A 174 -8.08 18.06 -16.29
N ASN A 175 -8.22 18.26 -14.97
CA ASN A 175 -9.06 19.31 -14.39
C ASN A 175 -8.26 20.13 -13.36
N ALA A 176 -7.79 21.30 -13.79
CA ALA A 176 -7.02 22.23 -12.98
C ALA A 176 -7.83 22.98 -11.89
N THR A 177 -9.14 22.73 -11.77
CA THR A 177 -9.95 23.31 -10.68
C THR A 177 -9.38 22.86 -9.35
N VAL A 178 -9.01 23.82 -8.50
CA VAL A 178 -8.45 23.53 -7.17
C VAL A 178 -9.57 23.07 -6.25
N VAL A 179 -9.42 21.85 -5.73
CA VAL A 179 -10.19 21.36 -4.59
C VAL A 179 -9.58 21.97 -3.35
N PRO A 180 -10.33 22.79 -2.59
CA PRO A 180 -9.82 23.37 -1.35
C PRO A 180 -9.63 22.28 -0.30
N LYS A 181 -8.86 22.59 0.74
CA LYS A 181 -8.71 21.71 1.89
C LYS A 181 -10.07 21.39 2.50
N GLN A 182 -10.33 20.11 2.73
CA GLN A 182 -11.48 19.67 3.51
C GLN A 182 -11.23 19.82 5.02
N TYR A 183 -9.99 19.61 5.44
CA TYR A 183 -9.59 19.60 6.84
C TYR A 183 -8.33 20.45 7.05
N THR A 184 -8.48 21.54 7.80
CA THR A 184 -7.34 22.36 8.24
C THR A 184 -6.47 21.68 9.30
N SER A 185 -7.05 20.71 10.01
CA SER A 185 -6.35 19.79 10.90
C SER A 185 -7.21 18.54 11.09
N LEU A 186 -6.60 17.37 11.03
CA LEU A 186 -7.24 16.08 11.28
C LEU A 186 -6.28 15.13 12.00
N ASN A 187 -6.86 14.17 12.72
CA ASN A 187 -6.14 13.13 13.43
C ASN A 187 -6.73 11.77 13.07
N PHE A 188 -5.89 10.76 12.86
CA PHE A 188 -6.34 9.38 12.66
C PHE A 188 -5.31 8.38 13.15
N GLN A 189 -5.75 7.14 13.31
CA GLN A 189 -4.92 6.03 13.77
C GLN A 189 -5.17 4.78 12.93
N VAL A 190 -4.15 3.93 12.85
CA VAL A 190 -4.24 2.54 12.41
C VAL A 190 -3.97 1.65 13.62
N ARG A 191 -4.72 0.55 13.77
CA ARG A 191 -4.51 -0.42 14.85
C ARG A 191 -4.30 -1.81 14.25
N LEU A 192 -3.14 -2.40 14.48
CA LEU A 192 -2.85 -3.76 14.06
C LEU A 192 -2.99 -4.69 15.26
N TYR A 193 -3.72 -5.78 15.10
CA TYR A 193 -4.04 -6.70 16.20
C TYR A 193 -3.24 -8.00 16.08
N GLU A 194 -2.43 -8.32 17.10
CA GLU A 194 -1.72 -9.59 17.23
C GLU A 194 -2.73 -10.74 17.33
N GLY A 195 -2.43 -11.87 16.68
CA GLY A 195 -3.26 -13.07 16.68
C GLY A 195 -4.38 -13.06 15.63
N SER A 196 -5.20 -12.01 15.58
CA SER A 196 -6.28 -11.91 14.57
C SER A 196 -5.80 -11.40 13.22
N ASN A 197 -4.70 -10.63 13.21
CA ASN A 197 -4.22 -9.89 12.05
C ASN A 197 -5.25 -8.92 11.46
N ASN A 198 -6.16 -8.42 12.29
CA ASN A 198 -7.06 -7.35 11.86
C ASN A 198 -6.31 -6.01 11.78
N VAL A 199 -6.82 -5.15 10.89
CA VAL A 199 -6.51 -3.71 10.77
C VAL A 199 -7.77 -2.92 11.06
#